data_AF-A0A183G1H8-F1
#
_entry.id   AF-A0A183G1H8-F1
#
_cell.length_a   1.000
_cell.length_b   1.000
_cell.length_c   1.000
_cell.angle_alpha   90.00
_cell.angle_beta   90.00
_cell.angle_gamma   90.00
#
_symmetry.space_group_name_H-M   'P 1'
#
loop_
_entity.id
_entity.type
_entity.pdbx_description
1 polymer ?
#
loop_
_entity_poly.entity_id
_entity_poly.type
_entity_poly.pdbx_seq_one_letter_code
_entity_poly.pdbx_strand_id
1 'polypeptide(L)'
;MHQYRRDSNPVPPADRGENALRRYTIGSVLWKALIPIHGCVKDAQWLLLYTESIYETFSRMSRCAREEERQLVWNRLKEIMYELTLASKHAWKDKNDPDRLSVYVSFAKLCKSYLDVADEESFKMCDTMAKEAKFVGKGTLGDDQWKEANCAIDQIKKIISDALHERELLDDSD
;
A
#
# COMPACT_ATOMS: atom_id res chain seq x y z
N MET A 1 5.25 -57.44 51.66
CA MET A 1 5.24 -56.02 51.23
C MET A 1 6.18 -55.87 50.04
N HIS A 2 5.62 -55.55 48.88
CA HIS A 2 6.17 -54.73 47.78
C HIS A 2 5.47 -55.11 46.48
N GLN A 3 4.45 -54.32 46.12
CA GLN A 3 3.84 -54.29 44.81
C GLN A 3 4.80 -53.58 43.83
N TYR A 4 5.16 -54.23 42.73
CA TYR A 4 5.72 -53.58 41.55
C TYR A 4 4.58 -53.45 40.53
N ARG A 5 3.92 -52.28 40.49
CA ARG A 5 3.08 -51.88 39.34
C ARG A 5 3.97 -51.04 38.42
N ARG A 6 4.12 -51.48 37.17
CA ARG A 6 4.75 -50.71 36.11
C ARG A 6 3.80 -49.58 35.72
N ASP A 7 4.24 -48.34 35.86
CA ASP A 7 3.58 -47.18 35.30
C ASP A 7 3.68 -47.21 33.77
N SER A 8 2.52 -47.16 33.13
CA SER A 8 2.35 -47.00 31.69
C SER A 8 2.61 -45.54 31.33
N ASN A 9 3.81 -45.19 30.90
CA ASN A 9 4.05 -43.91 30.23
C ASN A 9 3.68 -44.06 28.74
N PRO A 10 2.74 -43.26 28.21
CA PRO A 10 2.53 -43.21 26.76
C PRO A 10 3.73 -42.52 26.10
N VAL A 11 4.33 -43.22 25.14
CA VAL A 11 5.33 -42.66 24.22
C VAL A 11 4.63 -41.58 23.37
N PRO A 12 5.07 -40.32 23.39
CA PRO A 12 4.52 -39.31 22.49
C PRO A 12 4.97 -39.64 21.05
N PRO A 13 4.07 -39.53 20.04
CA PRO A 13 4.47 -39.78 18.68
C PRO A 13 5.47 -38.72 18.21
N ALA A 14 6.63 -39.20 17.77
CA ALA A 14 7.64 -38.42 17.09
C ALA A 14 7.14 -38.03 15.69
N ASP A 15 7.22 -36.73 15.43
CA ASP A 15 7.30 -36.08 14.13
C ASP A 15 6.18 -36.27 13.10
N ARG A 16 5.46 -35.17 12.86
CA ARG A 16 5.33 -34.62 11.51
C ARG A 16 5.34 -33.09 11.60
N GLY A 17 6.54 -32.54 11.58
CA GLY A 17 6.83 -31.11 11.50
C GLY A 17 6.34 -30.44 10.22
N GLU A 18 5.02 -30.33 10.04
CA GLU A 18 4.40 -29.53 8.97
C GLU A 18 3.73 -28.25 9.47
N ASN A 19 3.59 -28.07 10.80
CA ASN A 19 2.86 -26.92 11.37
C ASN A 19 3.75 -25.83 12.00
N ALA A 20 5.07 -25.97 12.00
CA ALA A 20 5.99 -24.95 12.52
C ALA A 20 6.49 -23.96 11.45
N LEU A 21 6.42 -24.32 10.16
CA LEU A 21 6.91 -23.50 9.05
C LEU A 21 5.88 -22.50 8.50
N ARG A 22 4.61 -22.54 8.94
CA ARG A 22 3.57 -21.56 8.57
C ARG A 22 3.67 -20.20 9.30
N ARG A 23 4.72 -19.95 10.09
CA ARG A 23 4.80 -18.75 10.96
C ARG A 23 5.74 -17.64 10.52
N TYR A 24 6.33 -17.73 9.32
CA TYR A 24 7.17 -16.67 8.77
C TYR A 24 6.86 -16.40 7.30
N THR A 25 5.58 -16.12 6.99
CA THR A 25 5.30 -15.37 5.78
C THR A 25 5.76 -13.93 6.01
N ILE A 26 6.26 -13.27 4.95
CA ILE A 26 6.58 -11.83 4.95
C ILE A 26 5.38 -11.03 5.51
N GLY A 27 4.16 -11.52 5.26
CA GLY A 27 2.93 -11.07 5.88
C GLY A 27 3.02 -10.97 7.41
N SER A 28 3.38 -12.04 8.14
CA SER A 28 3.34 -12.06 9.62
C SER A 28 4.19 -10.99 10.32
N VAL A 29 5.31 -10.58 9.73
CA VAL A 29 6.25 -9.65 10.38
C VAL A 29 5.89 -8.20 10.09
N LEU A 30 5.48 -7.89 8.86
CA LEU A 30 5.02 -6.55 8.48
C LEU A 30 3.61 -6.26 9.00
N TRP A 31 2.77 -7.28 9.17
CA TRP A 31 1.40 -7.21 9.73
C TRP A 31 1.34 -6.63 11.14
N LYS A 32 2.42 -6.73 11.93
CA LYS A 32 2.50 -6.18 13.29
C LYS A 32 3.16 -4.79 13.36
N ALA A 33 3.87 -4.37 12.31
CA ALA A 33 4.65 -3.14 12.30
C ALA A 33 3.89 -1.93 11.74
N LEU A 34 2.81 -2.16 10.99
CA LEU A 34 1.96 -1.09 10.45
C LEU A 34 0.98 -0.63 11.52
N ILE A 35 1.43 0.33 12.34
CA ILE A 35 0.64 0.97 13.39
C ILE A 35 -0.62 1.58 12.75
N PRO A 36 -1.84 1.27 13.24
CA PRO A 36 -3.07 1.87 12.75
C PRO A 36 -3.00 3.39 12.76
N ILE A 37 -3.58 4.05 11.75
CA ILE A 37 -3.46 5.51 11.66
C ILE A 37 -4.22 6.24 12.78
N HIS A 38 -5.12 5.52 13.46
CA HIS A 38 -5.99 6.01 14.52
C HIS A 38 -5.23 6.35 15.82
N GLY A 39 -5.15 7.65 16.16
CA GLY A 39 -4.89 8.10 17.54
C GLY A 39 -3.63 8.94 17.79
N CYS A 40 -2.74 9.13 16.81
CA CYS A 40 -1.62 10.07 16.96
C CYS A 40 -1.95 11.41 16.31
N VAL A 41 -1.55 12.53 16.92
CA VAL A 41 -1.55 13.85 16.26
C VAL A 41 -0.54 13.77 15.12
N LYS A 42 -1.05 13.68 13.88
CA LYS A 42 -0.24 13.47 12.68
C LYS A 42 -0.22 14.76 11.91
N ASP A 43 0.90 15.46 12.01
CA ASP A 43 1.15 16.64 11.19
C ASP A 43 1.48 16.25 9.74
N ALA A 44 1.57 17.27 8.89
CA ALA A 44 1.86 17.15 7.47
C ALA A 44 3.18 16.38 7.21
N GLN A 45 4.21 16.63 8.03
CA GLN A 45 5.52 15.99 7.88
C GLN A 45 5.46 14.49 8.18
N TRP A 46 4.76 14.11 9.25
CA TRP A 46 4.54 12.70 9.58
C TRP A 46 3.85 11.96 8.43
N LEU A 47 2.84 12.58 7.80
CA LEU A 47 2.11 11.98 6.69
C LEU A 47 2.99 11.72 5.47
N LEU A 48 3.90 12.65 5.13
CA LEU A 48 4.84 12.49 4.03
C LEU A 48 5.80 11.33 4.28
N LEU A 49 6.46 11.33 5.44
CA LEU A 49 7.42 10.29 5.82
C LEU A 49 6.78 8.91 5.88
N TYR A 50 5.56 8.83 6.43
CA TYR A 50 4.82 7.58 6.49
C TYR A 50 4.42 7.11 5.10
N THR A 51 3.93 7.99 4.23
CA THR A 51 3.56 7.64 2.86
C THR A 51 4.76 7.15 2.06
N GLU A 52 5.92 7.80 2.20
CA GLU A 52 7.18 7.37 1.59
C GLU A 52 7.58 5.98 2.10
N SER A 53 7.54 5.77 3.42
CA SER A 53 7.87 4.47 4.03
C SER A 53 6.95 3.35 3.54
N ILE A 54 5.64 3.63 3.40
CA ILE A 54 4.66 2.71 2.81
C ILE A 54 5.02 2.41 1.35
N TYR A 55 5.27 3.44 0.54
CA TYR A 55 5.65 3.26 -0.85
C TYR A 55 6.91 2.40 -0.98
N GLU A 56 7.98 2.71 -0.26
CA GLU A 56 9.24 1.95 -0.32
C GLU A 56 9.07 0.50 0.11
N THR A 57 8.33 0.27 1.19
CA THR A 57 8.13 -1.08 1.73
C THR A 57 7.33 -1.94 0.76
N PHE A 58 6.18 -1.43 0.30
CA PHE A 58 5.26 -2.20 -0.51
C PHE A 58 5.73 -2.33 -1.97
N SER A 59 6.44 -1.33 -2.52
CA SER A 59 7.07 -1.46 -3.85
C SER A 59 8.19 -2.51 -3.89
N ARG A 60 8.89 -2.74 -2.77
CA ARG A 60 9.86 -3.84 -2.67
C ARG A 60 9.15 -5.18 -2.49
N MET A 61 8.11 -5.23 -1.66
CA MET A 61 7.30 -6.43 -1.48
C MET A 61 6.64 -6.90 -2.77
N SER A 62 6.18 -6.00 -3.63
CA SER A 62 5.54 -6.39 -4.90
C SER A 62 6.47 -7.20 -5.81
N ARG A 63 7.78 -7.24 -5.56
CA ARG A 63 8.72 -8.07 -6.33
C ARG A 63 8.94 -9.45 -5.73
N CYS A 64 8.56 -9.65 -4.48
CA CYS A 64 8.86 -10.85 -3.70
C CYS A 64 7.62 -11.59 -3.19
N ALA A 65 6.45 -10.93 -3.16
CA ALA A 65 5.20 -11.53 -2.74
C ALA A 65 4.73 -12.56 -3.78
N ARG A 66 4.33 -13.74 -3.30
CA ARG A 66 3.71 -14.78 -4.13
C ARG A 66 2.32 -14.32 -4.57
N GLU A 67 1.86 -14.81 -5.71
CA GLU A 67 0.56 -14.46 -6.31
C GLU A 67 -0.60 -14.54 -5.29
N GLU A 68 -0.69 -15.64 -4.53
CA GLU A 68 -1.71 -15.84 -3.48
C GLU A 68 -1.65 -14.79 -2.36
N GLU A 69 -0.47 -14.25 -2.06
CA GLU A 69 -0.27 -13.23 -1.02
C GLU A 69 -0.44 -11.80 -1.56
N ARG A 70 -0.25 -11.58 -2.86
CA ARG A 70 -0.35 -10.26 -3.49
C ARG A 70 -1.71 -9.64 -3.31
N GLN A 71 -2.79 -10.40 -3.49
CA GLN A 71 -4.15 -9.91 -3.29
C GLN A 71 -4.39 -9.48 -1.83
N LEU A 72 -3.92 -10.28 -0.86
CA LEU A 72 -4.06 -9.96 0.56
C LEU A 72 -3.27 -8.71 0.94
N VAL A 73 -2.05 -8.60 0.43
CA VAL A 73 -1.18 -7.43 0.59
C VAL A 73 -1.83 -6.19 -0.02
N TRP A 74 -2.37 -6.31 -1.23
CA TRP A 74 -3.05 -5.21 -1.92
C TRP A 74 -4.28 -4.72 -1.16
N ASN A 75 -5.15 -5.63 -0.71
CA ASN A 75 -6.35 -5.27 0.04
C ASN A 75 -6.00 -4.44 1.28
N ARG A 76 -4.96 -4.83 2.02
CA ARG A 76 -4.51 -4.08 3.18
C ARG A 76 -3.84 -2.76 2.82
N LEU A 77 -3.01 -2.76 1.78
CA LEU A 77 -2.36 -1.55 1.28
C LEU A 77 -3.40 -0.51 0.84
N LYS A 78 -4.46 -0.94 0.16
CA LYS A 78 -5.55 -0.07 -0.27
C LYS A 78 -6.25 0.60 0.92
N GLU A 79 -6.52 -0.13 1.99
CA GLU A 79 -7.09 0.45 3.22
C GLU A 79 -6.17 1.54 3.81
N ILE A 80 -4.86 1.26 3.91
CA ILE A 80 -3.87 2.21 4.41
C ILE A 80 -3.81 3.45 3.51
N MET A 81 -3.76 3.26 2.19
CA MET A 81 -3.73 4.37 1.25
C MET A 81 -5.02 5.19 1.33
N TYR A 82 -6.19 4.55 1.48
CA TYR A 82 -7.45 5.27 1.66
C TYR A 82 -7.40 6.17 2.92
N GLU A 83 -6.96 5.64 4.07
CA GLU A 83 -6.76 6.43 5.28
C GLU A 83 -5.77 7.60 5.06
N LEU A 84 -4.67 7.37 4.34
CA LEU A 84 -3.70 8.41 4.00
C LEU A 84 -4.29 9.49 3.09
N THR A 85 -5.13 9.12 2.12
CA THR A 85 -5.80 10.11 1.26
C THR A 85 -6.83 10.95 2.01
N LEU A 86 -7.47 10.40 3.04
CA LEU A 86 -8.35 11.18 3.92
C LEU A 86 -7.54 12.10 4.84
N ALA A 87 -6.45 11.59 5.41
CA ALA A 87 -5.56 12.40 6.25
C ALA A 87 -4.90 13.54 5.46
N SER A 88 -4.49 13.30 4.21
CA SER A 88 -3.90 14.33 3.35
C SER A 88 -4.89 15.45 3.01
N LYS A 89 -6.18 15.12 2.80
CA LYS A 89 -7.25 16.13 2.62
C LYS A 89 -7.41 17.03 3.85
N HIS A 90 -7.15 16.51 5.05
CA HIS A 90 -7.22 17.29 6.28
C HIS A 90 -5.96 18.14 6.50
N ALA A 91 -4.79 17.59 6.21
CA ALA A 91 -3.51 18.30 6.37
C ALA A 91 -3.32 19.42 5.36
N TRP A 92 -3.73 19.21 4.10
CA TRP A 92 -3.59 20.18 3.02
C TRP A 92 -4.95 20.46 2.36
N LYS A 93 -5.48 21.65 2.63
CA LYS A 93 -6.81 22.08 2.18
C LYS A 93 -6.89 22.19 0.66
N ASP A 94 -5.87 22.78 0.06
CA ASP A 94 -5.80 23.02 -1.36
C ASP A 94 -5.53 21.71 -2.11
N LYS A 95 -6.31 21.45 -3.17
CA LYS A 95 -6.24 20.18 -3.91
C LYS A 95 -4.99 20.08 -4.78
N ASN A 96 -4.42 21.23 -5.17
CA ASN A 96 -3.22 21.36 -5.98
C ASN A 96 -1.95 21.48 -5.13
N ASP A 97 -2.04 21.33 -3.80
CA ASP A 97 -0.88 21.35 -2.93
C ASP A 97 0.12 20.22 -3.31
N PRO A 98 1.41 20.54 -3.56
CA PRO A 98 2.39 19.55 -4.00
C PRO A 98 2.57 18.37 -3.04
N ASP A 99 2.56 18.63 -1.73
CA ASP A 99 2.74 17.60 -0.71
C ASP A 99 1.54 16.66 -0.69
N ARG A 100 0.33 17.23 -0.79
CA ARG A 100 -0.89 16.43 -0.95
C ARG A 100 -0.84 15.57 -2.21
N LEU A 101 -0.38 16.13 -3.33
CA LEU A 101 -0.26 15.42 -4.60
C LEU A 101 0.77 14.29 -4.54
N SER A 102 1.86 14.45 -3.77
CA SER A 102 2.88 13.41 -3.58
C SER A 102 2.32 12.11 -3.00
N VAL A 103 1.26 12.21 -2.17
CA VAL A 103 0.55 11.03 -1.63
C VAL A 103 -0.13 10.25 -2.75
N TYR A 104 -0.77 10.95 -3.68
CA TYR A 104 -1.43 10.32 -4.83
C TYR A 104 -0.43 9.83 -5.88
N VAL A 105 0.72 10.48 -6.05
CA VAL A 105 1.84 9.95 -6.87
C VAL A 105 2.30 8.61 -6.31
N SER A 106 2.52 8.53 -5.00
CA SER A 106 2.92 7.29 -4.33
C SER A 106 1.86 6.20 -4.49
N PHE A 107 0.59 6.56 -4.36
CA PHE A 107 -0.50 5.61 -4.57
C PHE A 107 -0.56 5.09 -6.01
N ALA A 108 -0.48 5.96 -7.01
CA ALA A 108 -0.49 5.57 -8.42
C ALA A 108 0.68 4.61 -8.74
N LYS A 109 1.88 4.86 -8.19
CA LYS A 109 3.03 3.96 -8.35
C LYS A 109 2.77 2.59 -7.71
N LEU A 110 2.07 2.53 -6.58
CA LEU A 110 1.68 1.27 -5.96
C LEU A 110 0.63 0.54 -6.77
N CYS A 111 -0.39 1.22 -7.32
CA CYS A 111 -1.34 0.62 -8.25
C CYS A 111 -0.61 -0.06 -9.41
N LYS A 112 0.37 0.63 -10.01
CA LYS A 112 1.22 0.05 -11.07
C LYS A 112 2.08 -1.13 -10.58
N SER A 113 2.60 -1.07 -9.36
CA SER A 113 3.43 -2.14 -8.79
C SER A 113 2.65 -3.43 -8.50
N TYR A 114 1.34 -3.30 -8.30
CA TYR A 114 0.38 -4.37 -8.00
C TYR A 114 -0.66 -4.52 -9.13
N LEU A 115 -0.24 -4.27 -10.38
CA LEU A 115 -1.14 -4.13 -11.53
C LEU A 115 -2.16 -5.27 -11.71
N ASP A 116 -1.71 -6.50 -11.46
CA ASP A 116 -2.46 -7.75 -11.54
C ASP A 116 -3.61 -7.86 -10.53
N VAL A 117 -3.50 -7.18 -9.38
CA VAL A 117 -4.50 -7.24 -8.30
C VAL A 117 -5.14 -5.87 -7.99
N ALA A 118 -4.63 -4.80 -8.59
CA ALA A 118 -5.11 -3.44 -8.36
C ALA A 118 -6.47 -3.19 -9.04
N ASP A 119 -7.46 -2.85 -8.22
CA ASP A 119 -8.82 -2.58 -8.68
C ASP A 119 -8.95 -1.23 -9.40
N GLU A 120 -9.94 -1.15 -10.30
CA GLU A 120 -10.23 0.06 -11.09
C GLU A 120 -10.55 1.29 -10.23
N GLU A 121 -11.18 1.08 -9.06
CA GLU A 121 -11.51 2.17 -8.13
C GLU A 121 -10.25 2.89 -7.63
N SER A 122 -9.18 2.14 -7.37
CA SER A 122 -7.88 2.69 -6.95
C SER A 122 -7.24 3.58 -8.02
N PHE A 123 -7.32 3.18 -9.29
CA PHE A 123 -6.88 4.01 -10.42
C PHE A 123 -7.75 5.26 -10.57
N LYS A 124 -9.08 5.09 -10.51
CA LYS A 124 -10.05 6.18 -10.64
C LYS A 124 -9.89 7.24 -9.55
N MET A 125 -9.53 6.83 -8.32
CA MET A 125 -9.24 7.74 -7.23
C MET A 125 -8.06 8.65 -7.55
N CYS A 126 -6.94 8.08 -8.03
CA CYS A 126 -5.75 8.83 -8.40
C CYS A 126 -6.03 9.78 -9.59
N ASP A 127 -6.73 9.30 -10.61
CA ASP A 127 -7.11 10.11 -11.79
C ASP A 127 -8.03 11.28 -11.41
N THR A 128 -9.05 11.01 -10.59
CA THR A 128 -9.98 12.04 -10.11
C THR A 128 -9.24 13.14 -9.37
N MET A 129 -8.33 12.78 -8.47
CA MET A 129 -7.54 13.75 -7.71
C MET A 129 -6.61 14.59 -8.59
N ALA A 130 -5.97 13.99 -9.60
CA ALA A 130 -5.17 14.73 -10.57
C ALA A 130 -6.02 15.67 -11.45
N LYS A 131 -7.23 15.27 -11.83
CA LYS A 131 -8.19 16.12 -12.57
C LYS A 131 -8.67 17.30 -11.71
N GLU A 132 -9.02 17.05 -10.46
CA GLU A 132 -9.44 18.11 -9.54
C GLU A 132 -8.31 19.11 -9.28
N ALA A 133 -7.09 18.65 -9.04
CA ALA A 133 -5.93 19.52 -8.86
C ALA A 133 -5.62 20.35 -10.11
N LYS A 134 -5.70 19.74 -11.29
CA LYS A 134 -5.55 20.47 -12.56
C LYS A 134 -6.64 21.52 -12.75
N PHE A 135 -7.87 21.22 -12.35
CA PHE A 135 -8.99 22.16 -12.45
C PHE A 135 -8.81 23.37 -11.53
N VAL A 136 -8.27 23.17 -10.31
CA VAL A 136 -7.91 24.28 -9.41
C VAL A 136 -6.88 25.21 -10.06
N GLY A 137 -5.98 24.67 -10.89
CA GLY A 137 -4.95 25.47 -11.56
C GLY A 137 -3.92 25.99 -10.57
N LYS A 138 -3.25 27.10 -10.90
CA LYS A 138 -2.20 27.69 -10.04
C LYS A 138 -2.74 28.19 -8.69
N GLY A 139 -3.92 28.80 -8.67
CA GLY A 139 -4.52 29.36 -7.45
C GLY A 139 -3.58 30.33 -6.74
N THR A 140 -3.34 30.07 -5.46
CA THR A 140 -2.47 30.84 -4.55
C THR A 140 -1.01 30.38 -4.53
N LEU A 141 -0.65 29.34 -5.29
CA LEU A 141 0.69 28.77 -5.28
C LEU A 141 1.71 29.71 -5.94
N GLY A 142 2.94 29.71 -5.40
CA GLY A 142 4.10 30.28 -6.08
C GLY A 142 4.44 29.55 -7.38
N ASP A 143 5.29 30.14 -8.23
CA ASP A 143 5.67 29.52 -9.51
C ASP A 143 6.37 28.16 -9.33
N ASP A 144 7.27 28.05 -8.34
CA ASP A 144 7.98 26.80 -8.05
C ASP A 144 7.02 25.70 -7.54
N GLN A 145 6.15 26.04 -6.58
CA GLN A 145 5.13 25.12 -6.07
C GLN A 145 4.16 24.69 -7.17
N TRP A 146 3.76 25.61 -8.06
CA TRP A 146 2.88 25.28 -9.18
C TRP A 146 3.56 24.36 -10.20
N LYS A 147 4.85 24.55 -10.44
CA LYS A 147 5.65 23.66 -11.29
C LYS A 147 5.71 22.25 -10.70
N GLU A 148 5.95 22.14 -9.39
CA GLU A 148 5.94 20.85 -8.69
C GLU A 148 4.56 20.19 -8.72
N ALA A 149 3.49 20.94 -8.46
CA ALA A 149 2.13 20.44 -8.54
C ALA A 149 1.78 19.90 -9.93
N ASN A 150 2.12 20.63 -11.00
CA ASN A 150 1.91 20.14 -12.37
C ASN A 150 2.73 18.88 -12.66
N CYS A 151 3.98 18.86 -12.24
CA CYS A 151 4.83 17.68 -12.40
C CYS A 151 4.19 16.45 -11.74
N ALA A 152 3.65 16.60 -10.52
CA ALA A 152 2.95 15.53 -9.82
C ALA A 152 1.64 15.12 -10.54
N ILE A 153 0.84 16.08 -11.01
CA ILE A 153 -0.40 15.82 -11.79
C ILE A 153 -0.09 15.01 -13.05
N ASP A 154 0.93 15.42 -13.80
CA ASP A 154 1.32 14.77 -15.06
C ASP A 154 1.92 13.38 -14.79
N GLN A 155 2.69 13.23 -13.72
CA GLN A 155 3.18 11.92 -13.28
C GLN A 155 2.04 10.96 -12.95
N ILE A 156 1.03 11.40 -12.18
CA ILE A 156 -0.13 10.55 -11.84
C ILE A 156 -0.83 10.07 -13.12
N LYS A 157 -1.12 10.99 -14.05
CA LYS A 157 -1.79 10.66 -15.31
C LYS A 157 -1.00 9.69 -16.16
N LYS A 158 0.31 9.93 -16.28
CA LYS A 158 1.20 9.04 -17.03
C LYS A 158 1.22 7.64 -16.43
N ILE A 159 1.41 7.52 -15.11
CA ILE A 159 1.46 6.22 -14.43
C ILE A 159 0.15 5.45 -14.62
N ILE A 160 -1.00 6.11 -14.47
CA ILE A 160 -2.31 5.48 -14.66
C ILE A 160 -2.50 5.05 -16.12
N SER A 161 -2.20 5.93 -17.08
CA SER A 161 -2.33 5.62 -18.50
C SER A 161 -1.46 4.44 -18.91
N ASP A 162 -0.19 4.43 -18.48
CA ASP A 162 0.74 3.35 -18.74
C ASP A 162 0.24 2.04 -18.10
N ALA A 163 -0.21 2.08 -16.85
CA ALA A 163 -0.71 0.92 -16.13
C ALA A 163 -1.98 0.33 -16.77
N LEU A 164 -2.95 1.15 -17.14
CA LEU A 164 -4.18 0.68 -17.78
C LEU A 164 -3.89 0.02 -19.14
N HIS A 165 -2.97 0.60 -19.92
CA HIS A 165 -2.52 -0.01 -21.17
C HIS A 165 -1.78 -1.33 -20.94
N GLU A 166 -0.88 -1.40 -19.96
CA GLU A 166 -0.19 -2.64 -19.57
C GLU A 166 -1.18 -3.72 -19.11
N ARG A 167 -2.28 -3.33 -18.45
CA ARG A 167 -3.32 -4.28 -17.99
C ARG A 167 -4.13 -4.85 -19.15
N GLU A 168 -4.50 -4.03 -20.14
CA GLU A 168 -5.17 -4.50 -21.36
C GLU A 168 -4.33 -5.58 -22.07
N LEU A 169 -3.01 -5.40 -22.12
CA LEU A 169 -2.10 -6.40 -22.71
C LEU A 169 -2.04 -7.71 -21.92
N LEU A 170 -2.23 -7.68 -20.60
CA LEU A 170 -2.29 -8.88 -19.77
C LEU A 170 -3.59 -9.64 -20.01
N ASP A 171 -4.72 -8.93 -20.05
CA ASP A 171 -6.04 -9.53 -20.28
C ASP A 171 -6.17 -10.14 -21.68
N ASP A 172 -5.50 -9.59 -22.69
CA ASP A 172 -5.44 -10.13 -24.07
C ASP A 172 -4.56 -11.39 -24.21
N SER A 173 -3.77 -11.73 -23.17
CA SER A 173 -2.80 -12.83 -23.20
C SER A 173 -3.32 -14.16 -22.63
N ASP A 174 -4.51 -14.16 -22.03
CA ASP A 174 -5.20 -15.33 -21.45
C ASP A 174 -6.27 -15.94 -22.39
#